data_AF-L8GJK9-F1
#
_entry.id   AF-L8GJK9-F1
#
_cell.length_a   1.000
_cell.length_b   1.000
_cell.length_c   1.000
_cell.angle_alpha   90.00
_cell.angle_beta   90.00
_cell.angle_gamma   90.00
#
_symmetry.space_group_name_H-M   'P 1'
#
loop_
_entity.id
_entity.type
_entity.pdbx_description
1 polymer ?
#
loop_
_entity_poly.entity_id
_entity_poly.type
_entity_poly.pdbx_seq_one_letter_code
_entity_poly.pdbx_strand_id
1 'polypeptide(L)'
;MVLTAPLPDEVLLHLFSYLDLSATVAALRVSRHWHELANDPVVWKRLCGEREFPKVDRRRFGSDWKRWYRCMTERIAVNAFRNDYPRPAHSYEPPIRVLVEPDASVRTLVRVIACSSMMPPHKLHLFRIDDLDGLVALEDPTQKLVDAGITSNTNVSFGLCARPPK
;
A
#
# COMPACT_ATOMS: atom_id res chain seq x y z
N MET A 1 10.37 -17.14 47.65
CA MET A 1 10.46 -16.44 46.35
C MET A 1 9.74 -17.28 45.33
N VAL A 2 8.54 -16.85 44.89
CA VAL A 2 7.77 -17.58 43.88
C VAL A 2 8.45 -17.31 42.55
N LEU A 3 9.20 -18.29 42.05
CA LEU A 3 9.54 -18.39 40.64
C LEU A 3 8.22 -18.60 39.91
N THR A 4 7.57 -17.52 39.49
CA THR A 4 6.42 -17.62 38.57
C THR A 4 6.92 -18.40 37.36
N ALA A 5 6.40 -19.60 37.16
CA ALA A 5 6.75 -20.40 35.99
C ALA A 5 6.55 -19.53 34.74
N PRO A 6 7.55 -19.46 33.84
CA PRO A 6 7.39 -18.69 32.62
C PRO A 6 6.16 -19.22 31.86
N LEU A 7 5.32 -18.29 31.38
CA LEU A 7 4.20 -18.65 30.52
C LEU A 7 4.74 -19.43 29.30
N PRO A 8 4.05 -20.48 28.85
CA PRO A 8 4.41 -21.15 27.59
C PRO A 8 4.40 -20.18 26.42
N ASP A 9 5.33 -20.37 25.49
CA ASP A 9 5.50 -19.53 24.29
C ASP A 9 4.22 -19.45 23.47
N GLU A 10 3.44 -20.54 23.39
CA GLU A 10 2.17 -20.58 22.67
C GLU A 10 1.15 -19.61 23.26
N VAL A 11 1.13 -19.48 24.59
CA VAL A 11 0.22 -18.56 25.30
C VAL A 11 0.66 -17.12 25.09
N LEU A 12 1.97 -16.85 25.15
CA LEU A 12 2.53 -15.52 24.88
C LEU A 12 2.29 -15.10 23.43
N LEU A 13 2.49 -15.99 22.45
CA LEU A 13 2.15 -15.75 21.04
C LEU A 13 0.67 -15.48 20.85
N HIS A 14 -0.20 -16.21 21.54
CA HIS A 14 -1.63 -15.94 21.50
C HIS A 14 -1.95 -14.56 22.08
N LEU A 15 -1.32 -14.15 23.18
CA LEU A 15 -1.46 -12.79 23.71
C LEU A 15 -0.96 -11.73 22.73
N PHE A 16 0.18 -11.96 22.07
CA PHE A 16 0.72 -11.06 21.06
C PHE A 16 -0.19 -10.96 19.83
N SER A 17 -0.95 -12.01 19.53
CA SER A 17 -2.00 -11.99 18.52
C SER A 17 -3.20 -11.12 18.86
N TYR A 18 -3.26 -10.47 20.04
CA TYR A 18 -4.23 -9.43 20.37
C TYR A 18 -3.64 -8.01 20.42
N LEU A 19 -2.31 -7.87 20.44
CA LEU A 19 -1.65 -6.57 20.51
C LEU A 19 -1.81 -5.78 19.22
N ASP A 20 -1.93 -4.46 19.35
CA ASP A 20 -1.85 -3.54 18.22
C ASP A 20 -0.37 -3.27 17.83
N LEU A 21 -0.14 -2.45 16.81
CA LEU A 21 1.22 -2.12 16.37
C LEU A 21 2.05 -1.49 17.49
N SER A 22 1.47 -0.56 18.25
CA SER A 22 2.19 0.20 19.27
C SER A 22 2.67 -0.72 20.40
N ALA A 23 1.76 -1.57 20.90
CA ALA A 23 2.06 -2.56 21.92
C ALA A 23 3.01 -3.64 21.41
N THR A 24 2.91 -4.06 20.15
CA THR A 24 3.87 -5.02 19.54
C THR A 24 5.29 -4.43 19.49
N VAL A 25 5.42 -3.16 19.11
CA VAL A 25 6.72 -2.47 19.11
C VAL A 25 7.26 -2.28 20.52
N ALA A 26 6.40 -2.02 21.51
CA ALA A 26 6.80 -2.00 22.91
C ALA A 26 7.31 -3.38 23.38
N ALA A 27 6.59 -4.46 23.03
CA ALA A 27 6.94 -5.84 23.36
C ALA A 27 8.34 -6.23 22.84
N LEU A 28 8.71 -5.78 21.64
CA LEU A 28 10.06 -6.00 21.06
C LEU A 28 11.21 -5.44 21.92
N ARG A 29 10.93 -4.52 22.85
CA ARG A 29 11.94 -3.83 23.66
C ARG A 29 11.99 -4.31 25.11
N VAL A 30 11.12 -5.24 25.51
CA VAL A 30 11.01 -5.71 26.92
C VAL A 30 12.15 -6.65 27.30
N SER A 31 12.39 -7.68 26.50
CA SER A 31 13.43 -8.70 26.74
C SER A 31 13.79 -9.43 25.45
N ARG A 32 14.88 -10.22 25.43
CA ARG A 32 15.25 -11.04 24.26
C ARG A 32 14.15 -12.05 23.89
N HIS A 33 13.58 -12.70 24.89
CA HIS A 33 12.52 -13.67 24.67
C HIS A 33 11.24 -13.03 24.09
N TRP A 34 10.83 -11.88 24.66
CA TRP A 34 9.72 -11.10 24.09
C TRP A 34 10.02 -10.59 22.68
N HIS A 35 11.28 -10.23 22.41
CA HIS A 35 11.72 -9.80 21.09
C HIS A 35 11.56 -10.90 20.03
N GLU A 36 11.91 -12.14 20.37
CA GLU A 36 11.76 -13.30 19.49
C GLU A 36 10.28 -13.57 19.19
N LEU A 37 9.45 -13.66 20.24
CA LEU A 37 8.02 -13.94 20.10
C LEU A 37 7.26 -12.80 19.38
N ALA A 38 7.60 -11.53 19.64
CA ALA A 38 6.98 -10.39 18.96
C ALA A 38 7.48 -10.20 17.52
N ASN A 39 8.60 -10.83 17.15
CA ASN A 39 9.07 -10.94 15.76
C ASN A 39 8.45 -12.12 15.02
N ASP A 40 7.63 -12.95 15.66
CA ASP A 40 7.05 -14.11 15.02
C ASP A 40 6.21 -13.73 13.79
N PRO A 41 6.37 -14.43 12.65
CA PRO A 41 5.62 -14.19 11.43
C PRO A 41 4.09 -14.11 11.60
N VAL A 42 3.51 -14.86 12.54
CA VAL A 42 2.07 -14.91 12.78
C VAL A 42 1.55 -13.56 13.30
N VAL A 43 2.30 -12.90 14.20
CA VAL A 43 1.95 -11.59 14.77
C VAL A 43 1.89 -10.53 13.66
N TRP A 44 2.94 -10.47 12.82
CA TRP A 44 3.02 -9.51 11.73
C TRP A 44 2.04 -9.79 10.60
N LYS A 45 1.75 -11.06 10.31
CA LYS A 45 0.72 -11.46 9.33
C LYS A 45 -0.66 -10.97 9.74
N ARG A 46 -1.00 -11.07 11.02
CA ARG A 46 -2.27 -10.55 11.56
C ARG A 46 -2.34 -9.03 11.43
N LEU A 47 -1.29 -8.31 11.85
CA LEU A 47 -1.23 -6.84 11.69
C LEU A 47 -1.37 -6.38 10.24
N CYS A 48 -0.84 -7.13 9.27
CA CYS A 48 -1.07 -6.87 7.84
C CYS A 48 -2.54 -7.04 7.44
N GLY A 49 -3.22 -8.06 7.99
CA GLY A 49 -4.63 -8.34 7.72
C GLY A 49 -5.56 -7.26 8.26
N GLU A 50 -5.28 -6.72 9.46
CA GLU A 50 -6.06 -5.64 10.05
C GLU A 50 -5.99 -4.33 9.26
N ARG A 51 -4.89 -4.10 8.53
CA ARG A 51 -4.72 -2.92 7.67
C ARG A 51 -5.20 -3.13 6.23
N GLU A 52 -5.82 -4.27 5.93
CA GLU A 52 -6.30 -4.63 4.59
C GLU A 52 -5.21 -4.52 3.52
N PHE A 53 -3.96 -4.84 3.88
CA PHE A 53 -2.87 -4.84 2.91
C PHE A 53 -3.12 -5.90 1.83
N PRO A 54 -2.73 -5.63 0.57
CA PRO A 54 -2.90 -6.59 -0.51
C PRO A 54 -2.10 -7.87 -0.21
N LYS A 55 -2.46 -8.97 -0.91
CA LYS A 55 -1.81 -10.27 -0.72
C LYS A 55 -0.29 -10.13 -0.87
N VAL A 56 0.45 -10.64 0.10
CA VAL A 56 1.92 -10.61 0.09
C VAL A 56 2.47 -11.28 -1.16
N ASP A 57 3.43 -10.62 -1.80
CA ASP A 57 4.23 -11.27 -2.84
C ASP A 57 5.21 -12.25 -2.18
N ARG A 58 4.79 -13.51 -2.07
CA ARG A 58 5.61 -14.58 -1.48
C ARG A 58 6.92 -14.81 -2.21
N ARG A 59 7.06 -14.41 -3.48
CA ARG A 59 8.32 -14.56 -4.23
C ARG A 59 9.38 -13.57 -3.75
N ARG A 60 8.96 -12.35 -3.41
CA ARG A 60 9.87 -11.27 -2.96
C ARG A 60 10.11 -11.28 -1.45
N PHE A 61 9.11 -11.62 -0.66
CA PHE A 61 9.16 -11.49 0.81
C PHE A 61 9.12 -12.82 1.57
N GLY A 62 8.79 -13.93 0.91
CA GLY A 62 8.70 -15.25 1.57
C GLY A 62 7.75 -15.21 2.77
N SER A 63 8.28 -15.54 3.96
CA SER A 63 7.61 -15.50 5.25
C SER A 63 7.95 -14.26 6.11
N ASP A 64 8.69 -13.29 5.58
CA ASP A 64 9.08 -12.07 6.30
C ASP A 64 7.95 -11.02 6.28
N TRP A 65 6.91 -11.30 7.07
CA TRP A 65 5.74 -10.43 7.21
C TRP A 65 6.08 -9.09 7.85
N LYS A 66 7.12 -9.02 8.69
CA LYS A 66 7.57 -7.77 9.30
C LYS A 66 8.15 -6.82 8.26
N ARG A 67 9.01 -7.32 7.37
CA ARG A 67 9.54 -6.53 6.26
C ARG A 67 8.44 -6.13 5.30
N TRP A 68 7.51 -7.04 4.98
CA TRP A 68 6.35 -6.72 4.16
C TRP A 68 5.50 -5.60 4.78
N TYR A 69 5.19 -5.70 6.07
CA TYR A 69 4.44 -4.69 6.80
C TYR A 69 5.11 -3.33 6.71
N ARG A 70 6.43 -3.26 6.95
CA ARG A 70 7.21 -2.02 6.85
C ARG A 70 7.14 -1.42 5.45
N CYS A 71 7.39 -2.24 4.42
CA CYS A 71 7.28 -1.80 3.04
C CYS A 71 5.87 -1.27 2.73
N MET A 72 4.82 -1.92 3.24
CA MET A 72 3.45 -1.47 3.02
C MET A 72 3.10 -0.18 3.76
N THR A 73 3.62 0.03 4.96
CA THR A 73 3.43 1.29 5.70
C THR A 73 4.18 2.47 5.09
N GLU A 74 5.26 2.22 4.36
CA GLU A 74 6.05 3.24 3.68
C GLU A 74 5.50 3.55 2.28
N ARG A 75 4.59 2.73 1.74
CA ARG A 75 4.01 2.94 0.40
C ARG A 75 3.07 4.13 0.36
N ILE A 76 3.09 4.79 -0.79
CA ILE A 76 2.20 5.89 -1.14
C ILE A 76 0.84 5.30 -1.56
N ALA A 77 -0.22 5.72 -0.88
CA ALA A 77 -1.59 5.44 -1.30
C ALA A 77 -2.04 6.50 -2.32
N VAL A 78 -2.30 6.04 -3.53
CA VAL A 78 -2.75 6.86 -4.66
C VAL A 78 -4.17 6.44 -5.03
N ASN A 79 -5.10 7.40 -5.07
CA ASN A 79 -6.46 7.14 -5.52
C ASN A 79 -6.53 7.38 -7.02
N ALA A 80 -6.78 6.33 -7.79
CA ALA A 80 -6.88 6.39 -9.24
C ALA A 80 -8.35 6.43 -9.67
N PHE A 81 -8.72 7.47 -10.40
CA PHE A 81 -10.04 7.68 -10.97
C PHE A 81 -10.01 7.43 -12.46
N ARG A 82 -10.96 6.65 -12.95
CA ARG A 82 -11.13 6.46 -14.38
C ARG A 82 -11.76 7.70 -14.99
N ASN A 83 -11.09 8.28 -15.99
CA ASN A 83 -11.54 9.45 -16.74
C ASN A 83 -12.36 9.01 -17.95
N ASP A 84 -13.54 8.44 -17.70
CA ASP A 84 -14.52 8.17 -18.75
C ASP A 84 -15.40 9.41 -18.92
N TYR A 85 -14.95 10.40 -19.69
CA TYR A 85 -15.84 11.46 -20.17
C TYR A 85 -16.63 10.95 -21.38
N PRO A 86 -17.96 11.13 -21.43
CA PRO A 86 -18.83 11.76 -20.43
C PRO A 86 -19.35 10.75 -19.39
N ARG A 87 -19.21 11.06 -18.10
CA ARG A 87 -19.84 10.26 -17.03
C ARG A 87 -21.35 10.49 -17.00
N PRO A 88 -22.18 9.45 -16.89
CA PRO A 88 -23.55 9.60 -16.44
C PRO A 88 -23.56 10.18 -15.02
N ALA A 89 -24.47 11.13 -14.73
CA ALA A 89 -24.57 11.85 -13.45
C ALA A 89 -24.76 10.98 -12.18
N HIS A 90 -24.85 9.65 -12.34
CA HIS A 90 -25.12 8.69 -11.27
C HIS A 90 -24.07 7.56 -11.18
N SER A 91 -22.98 7.63 -11.95
CA SER A 91 -21.87 6.67 -11.89
C SER A 91 -20.86 7.10 -10.82
N TYR A 92 -21.11 6.72 -9.57
CA TYR A 92 -20.12 6.78 -8.50
C TYR A 92 -19.34 5.45 -8.47
N GLU A 93 -18.44 5.26 -9.44
CA GLU A 93 -17.45 4.20 -9.27
C GLU A 93 -16.45 4.63 -8.17
N PRO A 94 -16.26 3.80 -7.13
CA PRO A 94 -15.28 4.10 -6.10
C PRO A 94 -13.87 4.15 -6.70
N PRO A 95 -12.98 5.04 -6.20
CA PRO A 95 -11.62 5.11 -6.71
C PRO A 95 -10.87 3.80 -6.51
N ILE A 96 -10.04 3.44 -7.47
CA ILE A 96 -9.11 2.33 -7.33
C ILE A 96 -7.97 2.82 -6.42
N ARG A 97 -7.87 2.27 -5.22
CA ARG A 97 -6.76 2.60 -4.31
C ARG A 97 -5.54 1.77 -4.64
N VAL A 98 -4.48 2.43 -5.09
CA VAL A 98 -3.23 1.80 -5.50
C VAL A 98 -2.12 2.13 -4.50
N LEU A 99 -1.42 1.10 -4.02
CA LEU A 99 -0.28 1.24 -3.11
C LEU A 99 1.03 1.08 -3.90
N VAL A 100 1.83 2.14 -3.99
CA VAL A 100 3.10 2.14 -4.74
C VAL A 100 4.26 2.55 -3.85
N GLU A 101 5.46 2.02 -4.11
CA GLU A 101 6.68 2.39 -3.38
C GLU A 101 7.01 3.88 -3.64
N PRO A 102 7.48 4.65 -2.64
CA PRO A 102 7.75 6.08 -2.82
C PRO A 102 8.77 6.41 -3.91
N ASP A 103 9.74 5.53 -4.08
CA ASP A 103 10.81 5.62 -5.07
C ASP A 103 10.43 4.98 -6.42
N ALA A 104 9.21 4.45 -6.56
CA ALA A 104 8.74 3.90 -7.80
C ALA A 104 8.60 4.99 -8.87
N SER A 105 8.64 4.56 -10.14
CA SER A 105 8.38 5.41 -11.28
C SER A 105 6.88 5.51 -11.59
N VAL A 106 6.47 6.57 -12.29
CA VAL A 106 5.13 6.73 -12.85
C VAL A 106 4.71 5.51 -13.69
N ARG A 107 5.65 4.90 -14.44
CA ARG A 107 5.44 3.67 -15.22
C ARG A 107 5.02 2.50 -14.35
N THR A 108 5.56 2.41 -13.14
CA THR A 108 5.21 1.37 -12.18
C THR A 108 3.76 1.58 -11.71
N LEU A 109 3.39 2.80 -11.36
CA LEU A 109 2.01 3.15 -11.03
C LEU A 109 1.03 2.85 -12.19
N VAL A 110 1.36 3.24 -13.43
CA VAL A 110 0.56 2.93 -14.62
C VAL A 110 0.37 1.41 -14.80
N ARG A 111 1.42 0.62 -14.59
CA ARG A 111 1.32 -0.85 -14.64
C ARG A 111 0.38 -1.40 -13.58
N VAL A 112 0.43 -0.87 -12.35
CA VAL A 112 -0.45 -1.35 -11.28
C VAL A 112 -1.91 -0.95 -11.53
N ILE A 113 -2.16 0.27 -12.00
CA ILE A 113 -3.48 0.72 -12.43
C ILE A 113 -4.00 -0.17 -13.55
N ALA A 114 -3.20 -0.40 -14.60
CA ALA A 114 -3.51 -1.28 -15.72
C ALA A 114 -3.92 -2.70 -15.30
N CYS A 115 -3.15 -3.30 -14.39
CA CYS A 115 -3.50 -4.61 -13.84
C CYS A 115 -4.82 -4.59 -13.06
N SER A 116 -5.10 -3.50 -12.34
CA SER A 116 -6.32 -3.36 -11.53
C SER A 116 -7.56 -3.09 -12.40
N SER A 117 -7.40 -2.35 -13.50
CA SER A 117 -8.49 -2.01 -14.43
C SER A 117 -8.63 -2.99 -15.60
N MET A 118 -7.81 -4.04 -15.67
CA MET A 118 -7.75 -5.00 -16.79
C MET A 118 -7.51 -4.31 -18.15
N MET A 119 -6.65 -3.29 -18.16
CA MET A 119 -6.32 -2.52 -19.35
C MET A 119 -4.84 -2.65 -19.71
N PRO A 120 -4.46 -2.56 -21.00
CA PRO A 120 -3.05 -2.56 -21.38
C PRO A 120 -2.37 -1.25 -20.94
N PRO A 121 -1.20 -1.31 -20.28
CA PRO A 121 -0.56 -0.14 -19.68
C PRO A 121 -0.13 0.93 -20.70
N HIS A 122 0.15 0.54 -21.95
CA HIS A 122 0.55 1.48 -23.01
C HIS A 122 -0.62 2.31 -23.58
N LYS A 123 -1.87 1.99 -23.20
CA LYS A 123 -3.05 2.77 -23.62
C LYS A 123 -3.53 3.74 -22.55
N LEU A 124 -2.88 3.74 -21.39
CA LEU A 124 -3.24 4.59 -20.25
C LEU A 124 -2.41 5.87 -20.27
N HIS A 125 -3.09 7.00 -20.22
CA HIS A 125 -2.49 8.28 -19.85
C HIS A 125 -2.82 8.58 -18.41
N LEU A 126 -1.81 8.97 -17.64
CA LEU A 126 -1.95 9.33 -16.24
C LEU A 126 -1.88 10.85 -16.11
N PHE A 127 -2.81 11.39 -15.33
CA PHE A 127 -2.90 12.79 -15.00
C PHE A 127 -2.90 12.92 -13.48
N ARG A 128 -2.13 13.88 -12.96
CA ARG A 128 -2.24 14.29 -11.56
C ARG A 128 -3.39 15.30 -11.43
N ILE A 129 -4.19 15.20 -10.38
CA ILE A 129 -5.21 16.20 -10.04
C ILE A 129 -4.58 17.20 -9.08
N ASP A 130 -4.50 18.47 -9.48
CA ASP A 130 -3.98 19.57 -8.66
C ASP A 130 -5.10 20.24 -7.84
N ASP A 131 -4.72 21.01 -6.83
CA ASP A 131 -5.63 21.65 -5.84
C ASP A 131 -6.73 22.54 -6.45
N LEU A 132 -6.58 22.95 -7.71
CA LEU A 132 -7.56 23.74 -8.48
C LEU A 132 -8.43 22.88 -9.42
N ASP A 133 -8.50 21.56 -9.20
CA ASP A 133 -9.12 20.56 -10.09
C ASP A 133 -8.51 20.52 -11.51
N GLY A 134 -7.30 21.07 -11.67
CA GLY A 134 -6.53 21.00 -12.91
C GLY A 134 -5.94 19.61 -13.13
N LEU A 135 -6.04 19.10 -14.36
CA LEU A 135 -5.38 17.86 -14.75
C LEU A 135 -3.99 18.17 -15.33
N VAL A 136 -2.94 17.69 -14.67
CA VAL A 136 -1.56 17.78 -15.17
C VAL A 136 -1.15 16.45 -15.76
N ALA A 137 -0.84 16.44 -17.07
CA ALA A 137 -0.37 15.24 -17.75
C ALA A 137 1.01 14.83 -17.24
N LEU A 138 1.18 13.54 -16.92
CA LEU A 138 2.46 12.96 -16.53
C LEU A 138 3.14 12.37 -17.77
N GLU A 139 3.95 13.20 -18.44
CA GLU A 139 4.54 12.88 -19.74
C GLU A 139 5.72 11.91 -19.65
N ASP A 140 6.55 12.01 -18.61
CA ASP A 140 7.68 11.11 -18.39
C ASP A 140 7.27 9.95 -17.46
N PRO A 141 7.02 8.75 -18.01
CA PRO A 141 6.67 7.59 -17.18
C PRO A 141 7.87 7.09 -16.38
N THR A 142 9.10 7.49 -16.68
CA THR A 142 10.28 7.08 -15.92
C THR A 142 10.55 7.95 -14.70
N GLN A 143 9.94 9.14 -14.64
CA GLN A 143 10.01 10.04 -13.50
C GLN A 143 9.54 9.35 -12.21
N LYS A 144 10.24 9.60 -11.10
CA LYS A 144 9.83 9.09 -9.79
C LYS A 144 8.52 9.73 -9.36
N LEU A 145 7.73 9.00 -8.57
CA LEU A 145 6.44 9.50 -8.09
C LEU A 145 6.57 10.81 -7.30
N VAL A 146 7.55 10.89 -6.40
CA VAL A 146 7.79 12.12 -5.60
C VAL A 146 8.16 13.30 -6.51
N ASP A 147 9.02 13.08 -7.51
CA ASP A 147 9.43 14.12 -8.46
C ASP A 147 8.27 14.57 -9.35
N ALA A 148 7.34 13.64 -9.65
CA ALA A 148 6.07 13.92 -10.32
C ALA A 148 5.02 14.59 -9.39
N GLY A 149 5.36 14.84 -8.12
CA GLY A 149 4.45 15.40 -7.10
C GLY A 149 3.34 14.45 -6.65
N ILE A 150 3.46 13.15 -6.95
CA ILE A 150 2.55 12.12 -6.43
C ILE A 150 3.05 11.71 -5.05
N THR A 151 2.28 12.08 -4.04
CA THR A 151 2.56 11.79 -2.63
C THR A 151 1.35 11.12 -1.98
N SER A 152 1.38 10.92 -0.66
CA SER A 152 0.31 10.23 0.05
C SER A 152 -1.01 10.98 -0.12
N ASN A 153 -2.08 10.26 -0.49
CA ASN A 153 -3.41 10.80 -0.77
C ASN A 153 -3.51 11.67 -2.02
N THR A 154 -2.52 11.65 -2.92
CA THR A 154 -2.67 12.29 -4.23
C THR A 154 -3.72 11.54 -5.04
N ASN A 155 -4.65 12.30 -5.61
CA ASN A 155 -5.64 11.80 -6.56
C ASN A 155 -5.02 11.86 -7.96
N VAL A 156 -5.12 10.75 -8.69
CA VAL A 156 -4.70 10.67 -10.08
C VAL A 156 -5.88 10.27 -10.95
N SER A 157 -5.95 10.84 -12.13
CA SER A 157 -6.92 10.51 -13.15
C SER A 157 -6.22 9.70 -14.23
N PHE A 158 -6.86 8.63 -14.71
CA PHE A 158 -6.33 7.86 -15.83
C PHE A 158 -7.39 7.68 -16.90
N GLY A 159 -7.00 7.82 -18.17
CA GLY A 159 -7.89 7.68 -19.31
C GLY A 159 -7.28 6.82 -20.40
N LEU A 160 -8.14 6.31 -21.28
CA LEU A 160 -7.69 5.83 -22.58
C LEU A 160 -7.16 7.00 -23.40
N CYS A 161 -6.25 6.70 -24.32
CA CYS A 161 -5.81 7.65 -25.34
C CYS A 161 -6.99 8.08 -26.23
N ALA A 162 -7.78 9.05 -25.76
CA ALA A 162 -8.58 9.92 -26.60
C ALA A 162 -7.71 11.16 -26.84
N ARG A 163 -7.57 11.56 -28.10
CA ARG A 163 -6.84 12.79 -28.46
C ARG A 163 -7.27 13.91 -27.50
N PRO A 164 -6.34 14.71 -26.95
CA PRO A 164 -6.73 15.85 -26.13
C PRO A 164 -7.71 16.71 -26.94
N PRO A 165 -8.79 17.23 -26.33
CA PRO A 165 -9.59 18.24 -27.00
C PRO A 165 -8.65 19.40 -27.35
N LYS A 166 -8.69 19.80 -28.63
CA LYS A 166 -7.92 20.92 -29.16
C LYS A 166 -8.31 22.22 -28.49
#